data_AF-A0A1V3WYW8-F1
#
_entry.id   AF-A0A1V3WYW8-F1
#
_cell.length_a   1.000
_cell.length_b   1.000
_cell.length_c   1.000
_cell.angle_alpha   90.00
_cell.angle_beta   90.00
_cell.angle_gamma   90.00
#
_symmetry.space_group_name_H-M   'P 1'
#
loop_
_entity.id
_entity.type
_entity.pdbx_description
1 polymer ?
#
loop_
_entity_poly.entity_id
_entity_poly.type
_entity_poly.pdbx_seq_one_letter_code
_entity_poly.pdbx_strand_id
1 'polypeptide(L)'
;MHRVIGRPGVILVGEGSAGRVKPLLAQEKKRTARLVGDVPIYDIVIGNGDGEVPLAKLERHLTKLPANITVKQMDTLESRLAALGSRAAGALPKGPLPNAGKMRGVQRTVRRK
;
A
#
# COMPACT_ATOMS: atom_id res chain seq x y z
N MET A 1 -8.99 -0.71 6.05
CA MET A 1 -8.80 0.33 5.02
C MET A 1 -9.20 -0.28 3.70
N HIS A 2 -10.04 0.43 2.96
CA HIS A 2 -10.58 -0.01 1.68
C HIS A 2 -10.07 0.90 0.57
N ARG A 3 -9.82 0.32 -0.60
CA ARG A 3 -9.44 1.06 -1.80
C ARG A 3 -10.61 1.01 -2.77
N VAL A 4 -11.03 2.18 -3.23
CA VAL A 4 -12.07 2.34 -4.25
C VAL A 4 -11.43 3.00 -5.47
N ILE A 5 -11.79 2.51 -6.65
CA ILE A 5 -11.32 3.03 -7.94
C ILE A 5 -12.54 3.55 -8.69
N GLY A 6 -12.43 4.74 -9.26
CA GLY A 6 -13.51 5.30 -10.08
C GLY A 6 -13.02 6.47 -10.93
N ARG A 7 -13.96 7.14 -11.59
CA ARG A 7 -13.67 8.33 -12.43
C ARG A 7 -12.94 9.47 -11.70
N PRO A 8 -13.09 9.67 -10.38
CA PRO A 8 -12.27 10.65 -9.67
C PRO A 8 -10.78 10.29 -9.59
N GLY A 9 -10.43 9.01 -9.67
CA GLY A 9 -9.10 8.48 -9.43
C GLY A 9 -9.13 7.36 -8.38
N VAL A 10 -8.14 7.36 -7.47
CA VAL A 10 -8.07 6.42 -6.35
C VAL A 10 -8.61 7.05 -5.09
N ILE A 11 -9.44 6.32 -4.36
CA ILE A 11 -10.01 6.75 -3.10
C ILE A 11 -9.62 5.74 -2.03
N LEU A 12 -8.95 6.23 -0.98
CA LEU A 12 -8.54 5.46 0.18
C LEU A 12 -9.49 5.76 1.32
N VAL A 13 -10.21 4.73 1.75
CA VAL A 13 -11.24 4.84 2.78
C VAL A 13 -10.74 4.16 4.05
N GLY A 14 -10.54 4.97 5.09
CA GLY A 14 -10.15 4.52 6.41
C GLY A 14 -11.34 4.50 7.35
N GLU A 15 -11.55 3.41 8.08
CA GLU A 15 -12.58 3.31 9.11
C GLU A 15 -11.92 3.02 10.45
N GLY A 16 -12.44 3.64 11.52
CA GLY A 16 -11.98 3.47 12.89
C GLY A 16 -11.36 4.75 13.47
N SER A 17 -10.71 4.63 14.62
CA SER A 17 -10.13 5.77 15.34
C SER A 17 -9.12 6.54 14.47
N ALA A 18 -9.35 7.84 14.25
CA ALA A 18 -8.52 8.72 13.41
C ALA A 18 -7.01 8.58 13.67
N GLY A 19 -6.59 8.47 14.93
CA GLY A 19 -5.18 8.35 15.31
C GLY A 19 -4.47 7.12 14.74
N ARG A 20 -5.18 6.00 14.56
CA ARG A 20 -4.64 4.76 13.97
C ARG A 20 -4.80 4.73 12.45
N VAL A 21 -5.86 5.35 11.94
CA VAL A 21 -6.22 5.31 10.52
C VAL A 21 -5.36 6.24 9.68
N LYS A 22 -5.08 7.46 10.16
CA LYS A 22 -4.25 8.45 9.45
C LYS A 22 -2.86 7.92 9.03
N PRO A 23 -2.05 7.28 9.91
CA PRO A 23 -0.75 6.76 9.48
C PRO A 23 -0.87 5.61 8.47
N LEU A 24 -1.91 4.77 8.58
CA LEU A 24 -2.17 3.70 7.62
C LEU A 24 -2.57 4.25 6.24
N LEU A 25 -3.42 5.27 6.21
CA LEU A 25 -3.79 5.97 4.98
C LEU A 25 -2.58 6.66 4.35
N ALA A 26 -1.71 7.29 5.15
CA ALA A 26 -0.50 7.92 4.65
C ALA A 26 0.48 6.90 4.04
N GLN A 27 0.68 5.76 4.69
CA GLN A 27 1.51 4.68 4.16
C GLN A 27 0.95 4.16 2.83
N GLU A 28 -0.36 3.97 2.76
CA GLU A 28 -1.01 3.50 1.55
C GLU A 28 -0.95 4.52 0.43
N LYS A 29 -1.28 5.78 0.71
CA LYS A 29 -1.17 6.89 -0.23
C LYS A 29 0.22 6.94 -0.86
N LYS A 30 1.27 6.78 -0.05
CA LYS A 30 2.67 6.73 -0.54
C LYS A 30 2.94 5.51 -1.43
N ARG A 31 2.38 4.34 -1.12
CA ARG A 31 2.51 3.14 -1.96
C ARG A 31 1.77 3.29 -3.28
N THR A 32 0.53 3.77 -3.22
CA THR A 32 -0.33 4.04 -4.38
C THR A 32 0.27 5.10 -5.29
N ALA A 33 0.74 6.23 -4.75
CA ALA A 33 1.33 7.34 -5.51
C ALA A 33 2.49 6.90 -6.42
N ARG A 34 3.28 5.92 -5.98
CA ARG A 34 4.39 5.37 -6.78
C ARG A 34 3.95 4.66 -8.07
N LEU A 35 2.71 4.20 -8.16
CA LEU A 35 2.21 3.46 -9.33
C LEU A 35 1.22 4.26 -10.18
N VAL A 36 0.41 5.10 -9.53
CA VAL A 36 -0.68 5.80 -10.21
C VAL A 36 -0.24 7.10 -10.89
N GLY A 37 0.97 7.60 -10.56
CA GLY A 37 1.55 8.79 -11.20
C GLY A 37 0.70 10.02 -10.93
N ASP A 38 0.24 10.67 -12.00
CA ASP A 38 -0.50 11.94 -11.94
C ASP A 38 -2.00 11.78 -11.59
N VAL A 39 -2.48 10.54 -11.41
CA VAL A 39 -3.89 10.31 -11.05
C VAL A 39 -4.16 10.78 -9.60
N PRO A 40 -5.22 11.58 -9.37
CA PRO A 40 -5.57 12.04 -8.02
C PRO A 40 -5.85 10.91 -7.03
N ILE A 41 -5.33 11.07 -5.81
CA ILE A 41 -5.56 10.15 -4.68
C ILE A 41 -6.27 10.93 -3.56
N TYR A 42 -7.49 10.52 -3.25
CA TYR A 42 -8.29 11.05 -2.16
C TYR A 42 -8.18 10.14 -0.94
N ASP A 43 -8.07 10.74 0.23
CA ASP A 43 -8.12 10.05 1.53
C ASP A 43 -9.35 10.52 2.31
N ILE A 44 -10.18 9.55 2.71
CA ILE A 44 -11.42 9.78 3.45
C ILE A 44 -11.38 8.94 4.71
N VAL A 45 -11.64 9.57 5.85
CA VAL A 45 -11.83 8.88 7.14
C VAL A 45 -13.32 8.84 7.44
N ILE A 46 -13.83 7.64 7.69
CA ILE A 46 -15.21 7.41 8.11
C ILE A 46 -15.30 7.59 9.62
N GLY A 47 -16.27 8.39 10.06
CA GLY A 47 -16.59 8.57 11.47
C GLY A 47 -17.54 9.74 11.70
N ASN A 48 -17.69 10.14 12.96
CA ASN A 48 -18.63 11.18 13.40
C ASN A 48 -17.90 12.40 14.00
N GLY A 49 -16.56 12.42 13.96
CA GLY A 49 -15.77 13.55 14.44
C GLY A 49 -15.56 14.64 13.38
N ASP A 50 -14.85 15.69 13.77
CA ASP A 50 -14.54 16.81 12.89
C ASP A 50 -13.62 16.38 11.74
N GLY A 51 -14.05 16.68 10.51
CA GLY A 51 -13.33 16.31 9.28
C GLY A 51 -13.49 14.85 8.87
N GLU A 52 -14.32 14.07 9.58
CA GLU A 52 -14.70 12.72 9.19
C GLU A 52 -16.03 12.72 8.41
N VAL A 53 -16.20 11.72 7.55
CA VAL A 53 -17.43 11.55 6.77
C VAL A 53 -18.27 10.44 7.43
N PRO A 54 -19.51 10.73 7.87
CA PRO A 54 -20.40 9.69 8.38
C PRO A 54 -20.65 8.63 7.32
N LEU A 55 -20.68 7.35 7.71
CA LEU A 55 -20.85 6.23 6.79
C LEU A 55 -22.08 6.39 5.88
N ALA A 56 -23.22 6.83 6.45
CA ALA A 56 -24.46 7.08 5.71
C ALA A 56 -24.35 8.17 4.62
N LYS A 57 -23.34 9.05 4.70
CA LYS A 57 -23.09 10.13 3.73
C LYS A 57 -21.93 9.83 2.78
N LEU A 58 -21.24 8.70 2.94
CA LEU A 58 -20.05 8.36 2.16
C LEU A 58 -20.37 8.31 0.66
N GLU A 59 -21.43 7.60 0.25
CA GLU A 59 -21.82 7.48 -1.15
C GLU A 59 -22.05 8.87 -1.80
N ARG A 60 -22.78 9.74 -1.12
CA ARG A 60 -23.03 11.12 -1.58
C ARG A 60 -21.75 11.96 -1.63
N HIS A 61 -20.78 11.69 -0.76
CA HIS A 61 -19.50 12.37 -0.79
C HIS A 61 -18.65 11.90 -1.99
N LEU A 62 -18.61 10.59 -2.24
CA LEU A 62 -17.87 10.00 -3.36
C LEU A 62 -18.41 10.46 -4.73
N THR A 63 -19.74 10.51 -4.88
CA THR A 63 -20.39 10.92 -6.14
C THR A 63 -20.21 12.40 -6.48
N LYS A 64 -19.89 13.25 -5.49
CA LYS A 64 -19.60 14.69 -5.70
C LYS A 64 -18.18 14.96 -6.18
N LEU A 65 -17.29 13.97 -6.13
CA LEU A 65 -15.92 14.15 -6.60
C LEU A 65 -15.89 14.35 -8.12
N PRO A 66 -15.01 15.23 -8.62
CA PRO A 66 -14.92 15.49 -10.05
C PRO A 66 -14.44 14.25 -10.81
N ALA A 67 -14.87 14.11 -12.06
CA ALA A 67 -14.40 13.06 -12.95
C ALA A 67 -13.06 13.44 -13.60
N ASN A 68 -11.95 13.07 -12.96
CA ASN A 68 -10.60 13.45 -13.40
C ASN A 68 -10.00 12.49 -14.43
N ILE A 69 -10.46 11.23 -14.46
CA ILE A 69 -9.91 10.20 -15.35
C ILE A 69 -10.97 9.59 -16.28
N THR A 70 -10.49 9.11 -17.42
CA THR A 70 -11.28 8.36 -18.39
C THR A 70 -11.43 6.88 -18.00
N VAL A 71 -12.40 6.18 -18.60
CA VAL A 71 -12.61 4.75 -18.36
C VAL A 71 -11.37 3.92 -18.72
N LYS A 72 -10.70 4.22 -19.84
CA LYS A 72 -9.46 3.53 -20.25
C LYS A 72 -8.32 3.70 -19.23
N GLN A 73 -8.20 4.89 -18.64
CA GLN A 73 -7.22 5.15 -17.58
C GLN A 73 -7.58 4.38 -16.30
N MET A 74 -8.87 4.20 -16.01
CA MET A 74 -9.35 3.41 -14.88
C MET A 74 -8.94 1.93 -15.00
N ASP A 75 -9.14 1.31 -16.16
CA ASP A 75 -8.76 -0.10 -16.40
C ASP A 75 -7.23 -0.30 -16.25
N THR A 76 -6.46 0.65 -16.79
CA THR A 76 -5.00 0.66 -16.66
C THR A 76 -4.58 0.79 -15.19
N LEU A 77 -5.28 1.63 -14.43
CA LEU A 77 -4.99 1.87 -13.03
C LEU A 77 -5.36 0.68 -12.14
N GLU A 78 -6.49 0.01 -12.41
CA GLU A 78 -6.86 -1.24 -11.74
C GLU A 78 -5.80 -2.31 -11.96
N SER A 79 -5.32 -2.48 -13.19
CA SER A 79 -4.26 -3.43 -13.54
C SER A 79 -2.95 -3.16 -12.76
N ARG A 80 -2.54 -1.88 -12.65
CA ARG A 80 -1.35 -1.47 -11.88
C ARG A 80 -1.53 -1.72 -10.39
N LEU A 81 -2.72 -1.45 -9.86
CA LEU A 81 -3.04 -1.60 -8.44
C LEU A 81 -3.22 -3.06 -8.00
N ALA A 82 -3.71 -3.94 -8.88
CA ALA A 82 -3.76 -5.38 -8.63
C ALA A 82 -2.35 -5.97 -8.42
N ALA A 83 -1.35 -5.49 -9.17
CA ALA A 83 0.04 -5.91 -9.04
C ALA A 83 0.70 -5.53 -7.68
N LEU A 84 0.10 -4.60 -6.93
CA LEU A 84 0.54 -4.23 -5.57
C LEU A 84 0.08 -5.25 -4.52
N GLY A 85 -1.10 -5.86 -4.70
CA GLY A 85 -1.70 -6.80 -3.73
C GLY A 85 -0.92 -8.11 -3.59
N SER A 86 -0.18 -8.51 -4.64
CA SER A 86 0.56 -9.76 -4.69
C SER A 86 2.01 -9.67 -4.18
N ARG A 87 2.57 -8.46 -3.96
CA ARG A 87 3.99 -8.30 -3.62
C ARG A 87 4.34 -8.35 -2.12
N ALA A 88 3.35 -8.49 -1.24
CA ALA A 88 3.61 -8.63 0.20
C ALA A 88 4.13 -10.03 0.59
N ALA A 89 4.08 -11.01 -0.31
CA ALA A 89 4.60 -12.36 -0.08
C ALA A 89 5.63 -12.73 -1.16
N GLY A 90 6.92 -12.53 -0.89
CA GLY A 90 7.94 -13.42 -1.45
C GLY A 90 8.71 -12.98 -2.70
N ALA A 91 9.10 -11.71 -2.84
CA ALA A 91 10.23 -11.35 -3.72
C ALA A 91 11.60 -11.54 -3.02
N LEU A 92 11.73 -12.53 -2.14
CA LEU A 92 13.04 -13.09 -1.84
C LEU A 92 13.27 -14.14 -2.94
N PRO A 93 14.23 -13.95 -3.87
CA PRO A 93 14.57 -15.02 -4.79
C PRO A 93 14.97 -16.22 -3.93
N LYS A 94 14.20 -17.31 -3.99
CA LYS A 94 14.60 -18.60 -3.44
C LYS A 94 15.71 -19.20 -4.33
N GLY A 95 16.79 -18.44 -4.51
CA GLY A 95 18.05 -18.98 -4.93
C GLY A 95 18.55 -19.91 -3.83
N PRO A 96 19.33 -20.95 -4.17
CA PRO A 96 19.90 -21.82 -3.17
C PRO A 96 20.64 -20.96 -2.14
N LEU A 97 20.21 -21.04 -0.88
CA LEU A 97 20.97 -20.47 0.24
C LEU A 97 22.40 -20.97 0.07
N PRO A 98 23.43 -20.11 0.10
CA PRO A 98 24.80 -20.57 0.03
C PRO A 98 24.96 -21.61 1.12
N ASN A 99 25.22 -22.85 0.67
CA ASN A 99 25.51 -23.99 1.53
C ASN A 99 26.40 -23.48 2.65
N ALA A 100 26.05 -23.80 3.89
CA ALA A 100 26.90 -23.63 5.05
C ALA A 100 28.30 -24.14 4.69
N GLY A 101 29.13 -23.19 4.24
CA GLY A 101 30.44 -23.42 3.71
C GLY A 101 31.25 -23.82 4.91
N LYS A 102 31.39 -25.14 5.09
CA LYS A 102 32.28 -25.83 5.99
C LYS A 102 33.35 -24.86 6.52
N MET A 103 33.18 -24.35 7.74
CA MET A 103 34.33 -23.82 8.50
C MET A 103 35.19 -25.02 8.88
N ARG A 104 35.86 -25.58 7.88
CA ARG A 104 36.91 -26.56 8.01
C ARG A 104 38.22 -25.79 8.10
N GLY A 105 38.84 -25.85 9.26
CA GLY A 105 40.29 -25.72 9.40
C GLY A 105 40.81 -24.30 9.53
N VAL A 106 40.76 -23.77 10.75
CA VAL A 106 41.90 -22.99 11.26
C VAL A 106 42.54 -23.82 12.37
N GLN A 107 43.21 -24.90 11.97
CA GLN A 107 44.35 -25.37 12.73
C GLN A 107 45.44 -24.31 12.61
N ARG A 108 45.90 -23.78 13.74
CA ARG A 108 47.30 -23.41 13.98
C ARG A 108 47.50 -23.26 15.50
N THR A 109 47.87 -24.39 16.09
CA THR A 109 49.02 -24.57 16.99
C THR A 109 49.66 -23.34 17.67
N VAL A 110 50.20 -23.60 18.88
CA VAL A 110 51.24 -22.87 19.67
C VAL A 110 50.66 -21.94 20.76
N ARG A 111 50.98 -21.99 22.08
CA ARG A 111 51.91 -22.75 22.96
C ARG A 111 51.50 -22.55 24.45
N ARG A 112 51.76 -23.58 25.27
CA ARG A 112 52.25 -23.62 26.68
C ARG A 112 51.94 -22.49 27.68
N LYS A 113 51.42 -22.85 28.86
CA LYS A 113 52.21 -23.05 30.10
C LYS A 113 51.48 -23.99 31.06
#